data_AF-A0A671K4G1-F1
#
_entry.id   AF-A0A671K4G1-F1
#
_cell.length_a   1.000
_cell.length_b   1.000
_cell.length_c   1.000
_cell.angle_alpha   90.00
_cell.angle_beta   90.00
_cell.angle_gamma   90.00
#
_symmetry.space_group_name_H-M   'P 1'
#
loop_
_entity.id
_entity.type
_entity.pdbx_description
1 polymer ?
#
loop_
_entity_poly.entity_id
_entity_poly.type
_entity_poly.pdbx_seq_one_letter_code
_entity_poly.pdbx_strand_id
1 'polypeptide(L)'
;ESSSVCCPSPCMHKTRLIYINSLISLQFGPENPFRSQQMAAPRNMMSGYAEPAHVNDFMFEQQRRTFSTFGYALDPSVDTSQVSSSSYIGAVEEAEKNKGLMAFETGAKKAEKRKKVKGGDASDMDSFLGPWAKYQDEKDVAKPSEDEQKELDEIIAKRQKRGKNEEEAPAEEKTVLHLHFIFSQIFTKPFYFSVKLIPF
;
A
#
# COMPACT_ATOMS: atom_id res chain seq x y z
N GLU A 1 -28.22 -24.94 46.01
CA GLU A 1 -28.10 -25.16 44.56
C GLU A 1 -26.74 -24.66 44.09
N SER A 2 -25.82 -25.57 43.83
CA SER A 2 -24.50 -25.23 43.29
C SER A 2 -24.62 -25.15 41.77
N SER A 3 -24.99 -23.98 41.25
CA SER A 3 -24.89 -23.69 39.82
C SER A 3 -23.41 -23.72 39.43
N SER A 4 -22.97 -24.84 38.84
CA SER A 4 -21.64 -24.98 38.28
C SER A 4 -21.54 -24.13 37.02
N VAL A 5 -21.15 -22.86 37.18
CA VAL A 5 -20.82 -21.99 36.05
C VAL A 5 -19.53 -22.51 35.42
N CYS A 6 -19.55 -22.78 34.11
CA CYS A 6 -18.35 -23.15 33.39
C CYS A 6 -17.32 -22.02 33.48
N CYS A 7 -16.05 -22.38 33.69
CA CYS A 7 -14.97 -21.41 33.57
C CYS A 7 -15.05 -20.76 32.16
N PRO A 8 -14.77 -19.46 32.02
CA PRO A 8 -14.89 -18.76 30.73
C PRO A 8 -13.75 -19.06 29.74
N SER A 9 -12.64 -19.64 30.20
CA SER A 9 -11.42 -19.85 29.41
C SER A 9 -11.03 -21.30 29.01
N PRO A 10 -11.79 -22.38 29.28
CA PRO A 10 -11.42 -23.71 28.82
C PRO A 10 -11.75 -23.85 27.33
N CYS A 11 -10.71 -24.05 26.52
CA CYS A 11 -10.89 -24.28 25.07
C CYS A 11 -11.64 -25.59 24.78
N MET A 12 -11.53 -26.59 25.67
CA MET A 12 -12.13 -27.91 25.50
C MET A 12 -12.91 -28.32 26.76
N HIS A 13 -14.19 -28.61 26.58
CA HIS A 13 -15.04 -29.15 27.64
C HIS A 13 -14.97 -30.68 27.61
N LYS A 14 -14.61 -31.30 28.74
CA LYS A 14 -14.47 -32.77 28.86
C LYS A 14 -15.82 -33.49 28.91
N THR A 15 -16.86 -32.82 29.38
CA THR A 15 -18.21 -33.36 29.49
C THR A 15 -19.12 -32.62 28.52
N ARG A 16 -20.05 -33.36 27.91
CA ARG A 16 -21.10 -32.76 27.08
C ARG A 16 -22.00 -31.94 28.00
N LEU A 17 -21.93 -30.62 27.90
CA LEU A 17 -22.77 -29.73 28.67
C LEU A 17 -24.19 -29.76 28.13
N ILE A 18 -25.14 -29.94 29.03
CA ILE A 18 -26.54 -30.25 28.72
C ILE A 18 -27.38 -28.98 28.52
N TYR A 19 -26.83 -27.82 28.91
CA TYR A 19 -27.59 -26.58 28.99
C TYR A 19 -26.86 -25.42 28.30
N ILE A 20 -27.46 -24.88 27.23
CA ILE A 20 -26.91 -23.78 26.43
C ILE A 20 -26.66 -22.53 27.29
N ASN A 21 -27.56 -22.21 28.24
CA ASN A 21 -27.39 -21.01 29.08
C ASN A 21 -26.19 -21.10 30.04
N SER A 22 -25.68 -22.31 30.31
CA SER A 22 -24.44 -22.47 31.09
C SER A 22 -23.17 -22.17 30.28
N LEU A 23 -23.27 -22.20 28.95
CA LEU A 23 -22.17 -21.95 28.02
C LEU A 23 -22.12 -20.51 27.53
N ILE A 24 -23.29 -19.89 27.29
CA ILE A 24 -23.42 -18.56 26.66
C ILE A 24 -23.80 -17.50 27.71
N SER A 25 -23.34 -17.66 28.95
CA SER A 25 -23.59 -16.66 29.99
C SER A 25 -22.61 -15.49 29.87
N LEU A 26 -23.11 -14.26 30.03
CA LEU A 26 -22.26 -13.06 29.99
C LEU A 26 -21.33 -13.02 31.21
N GLN A 27 -20.09 -12.58 30.98
CA GLN A 27 -19.14 -12.34 32.07
C GLN A 27 -19.59 -11.12 32.89
N PHE A 28 -19.71 -11.27 34.20
CA PHE A 28 -20.07 -10.18 35.10
C PHE A 28 -18.84 -9.35 35.51
N GLY A 29 -19.01 -8.02 35.58
CA GLY A 29 -18.00 -7.05 36.02
C GLY A 29 -17.63 -6.01 34.93
N PRO A 30 -16.97 -4.89 35.30
CA PRO A 30 -16.50 -3.91 34.33
C PRO A 30 -15.34 -4.45 33.49
N GLU A 31 -15.25 -4.05 32.23
CA GLU A 31 -14.12 -4.37 31.37
C GLU A 31 -12.85 -3.65 31.82
N ASN A 32 -11.70 -4.30 31.62
CA ASN A 32 -10.41 -3.73 32.01
C ASN A 32 -9.99 -2.61 31.03
N PRO A 33 -9.89 -1.33 31.48
CA PRO A 33 -9.57 -0.19 30.61
C PRO A 33 -8.09 -0.16 30.18
N PHE A 34 -7.21 -0.96 30.80
CA PHE A 34 -5.78 -1.01 30.46
C PHE A 34 -5.46 -1.95 29.30
N ARG A 35 -6.47 -2.56 28.68
CA ARG A 35 -6.29 -3.39 27.48
C ARG A 35 -6.42 -2.53 26.23
N SER A 36 -5.45 -2.65 25.32
CA SER A 36 -5.61 -2.12 23.96
C SER A 36 -6.73 -2.88 23.22
N GLN A 37 -7.26 -2.30 22.15
CA GLN A 37 -8.30 -2.96 21.32
C GLN A 37 -7.87 -4.37 20.87
N GLN A 38 -6.60 -4.53 20.51
CA GLN A 38 -6.02 -5.82 20.11
C GLN A 38 -5.94 -6.83 21.28
N MET A 39 -5.71 -6.36 22.52
CA MET A 39 -5.67 -7.22 23.71
C MET A 39 -7.06 -7.53 24.27
N ALA A 40 -8.05 -6.69 24.00
CA ALA A 40 -9.44 -6.92 24.37
C ALA A 40 -10.10 -7.98 23.48
N ALA A 41 -9.73 -8.04 22.20
CA ALA A 41 -10.25 -9.03 21.26
C ALA A 41 -9.76 -10.46 21.58
N PRO A 42 -10.63 -11.49 21.42
CA PRO A 42 -10.20 -12.88 21.54
C PRO A 42 -9.19 -13.19 20.45
N ARG A 43 -8.00 -13.68 20.83
CA ARG A 43 -6.90 -13.94 19.88
C ARG A 43 -6.17 -15.24 20.23
N ASN A 44 -5.83 -16.00 19.19
CA ASN A 44 -4.99 -17.21 19.29
C ASN A 44 -3.55 -16.90 18.84
N MET A 45 -3.39 -15.96 17.90
CA MET A 45 -2.10 -15.42 17.45
C MET A 45 -2.04 -13.92 17.74
N MET A 46 -0.88 -13.28 17.52
CA MET A 46 -0.73 -11.85 17.86
C MET A 46 -1.71 -10.96 17.09
N SER A 47 -1.97 -11.27 15.81
CA SER A 47 -2.82 -10.47 14.92
C SER A 47 -4.31 -10.77 15.01
N GLY A 48 -4.74 -11.81 15.75
CA GLY A 48 -6.16 -12.16 15.84
C GLY A 48 -6.43 -13.63 16.14
N TYR A 49 -7.60 -14.09 15.70
CA TYR A 49 -8.07 -15.45 15.87
C TYR A 49 -8.07 -16.19 14.52
N ALA A 50 -7.40 -17.33 14.46
CA ALA A 50 -7.33 -18.16 13.27
C ALA A 50 -7.75 -19.58 13.64
N GLU A 51 -8.80 -20.06 12.98
CA GLU A 51 -9.35 -21.41 13.13
C GLU A 51 -9.49 -22.09 11.77
N PRO A 52 -9.30 -23.41 11.70
CA PRO A 52 -9.51 -24.16 10.46
C PRO A 52 -11.01 -24.19 10.12
N ALA A 53 -11.39 -23.48 9.07
CA ALA A 53 -12.74 -23.49 8.53
C ALA A 53 -12.89 -24.55 7.42
N HIS A 54 -14.06 -25.18 7.36
CA HIS A 54 -14.43 -26.10 6.29
C HIS A 54 -15.48 -25.45 5.41
N VAL A 55 -15.03 -24.82 4.32
CA VAL A 55 -15.88 -24.20 3.31
C VAL A 55 -15.85 -25.01 2.03
N ASN A 56 -16.91 -24.94 1.23
CA ASN A 56 -16.92 -25.56 -0.09
C ASN A 56 -16.02 -24.78 -1.05
N ASP A 57 -15.06 -25.44 -1.70
CA ASP A 57 -14.11 -24.87 -2.67
C ASP A 57 -14.82 -24.03 -3.74
N PHE A 58 -15.93 -24.53 -4.27
CA PHE A 58 -16.67 -23.85 -5.32
C PHE A 58 -17.28 -22.52 -4.81
N MET A 59 -17.89 -22.54 -3.63
CA MET A 59 -18.53 -21.35 -3.05
C MET A 59 -17.49 -20.30 -2.67
N PHE A 60 -16.34 -20.73 -2.13
CA PHE A 60 -15.24 -19.85 -1.81
C PHE A 60 -14.68 -19.15 -3.07
N GLU A 61 -14.35 -19.91 -4.11
CA GLU A 61 -13.78 -19.33 -5.34
C GLU A 61 -14.81 -18.50 -6.12
N GLN A 62 -16.09 -18.89 -6.06
CA GLN A 62 -17.20 -18.10 -6.62
C GLN A 62 -17.29 -16.72 -5.96
N GLN A 63 -17.29 -16.64 -4.62
CA GLN A 63 -17.32 -15.36 -3.91
C GLN A 63 -16.03 -14.55 -4.14
N ARG A 64 -14.86 -15.21 -4.10
CA ARG A 64 -13.56 -14.56 -4.33
C ARG A 64 -13.45 -13.90 -5.71
N ARG A 65 -13.91 -14.59 -6.76
CA ARG A 65 -13.94 -14.04 -8.13
C ARG A 65 -14.99 -12.95 -8.28
N THR A 66 -16.14 -13.09 -7.62
CA THR A 66 -17.20 -12.06 -7.61
C THR A 66 -16.66 -10.76 -7.00
N PHE A 67 -15.97 -10.83 -5.86
CA PHE A 67 -15.34 -9.68 -5.24
C PHE A 67 -14.25 -9.06 -6.14
N SER A 68 -13.41 -9.88 -6.77
CA SER A 68 -12.36 -9.39 -7.66
C SER A 68 -12.89 -8.75 -8.94
N THR A 69 -14.05 -9.18 -9.42
CA THR A 69 -14.64 -8.71 -10.71
C THR A 69 -15.60 -7.54 -10.51
N PHE A 70 -16.41 -7.57 -9.47
CA PHE A 70 -17.50 -6.62 -9.21
C PHE A 70 -17.34 -5.82 -7.92
N GLY A 71 -16.37 -6.15 -7.06
CA GLY A 71 -16.12 -5.41 -5.82
C GLY A 71 -17.08 -5.72 -4.67
N TYR A 72 -17.95 -6.73 -4.79
CA TYR A 72 -18.84 -7.17 -3.73
C TYR A 72 -18.87 -8.69 -3.58
N ALA A 73 -19.18 -9.18 -2.37
CA ALA A 73 -19.37 -10.59 -2.06
C ALA A 73 -20.25 -10.76 -0.81
N LEU A 74 -20.69 -11.99 -0.53
CA LEU A 74 -21.33 -12.31 0.75
C LEU A 74 -20.32 -12.39 1.88
N ASP A 75 -20.71 -11.92 3.07
CA ASP A 75 -19.88 -12.02 4.28
C ASP A 75 -19.65 -13.49 4.70
N PRO A 76 -18.40 -13.97 4.80
CA PRO A 76 -18.09 -15.29 5.35
C PRO A 76 -18.05 -15.34 6.88
N SER A 77 -18.35 -14.24 7.60
CA SER A 77 -18.34 -14.20 9.06
C SER A 77 -19.38 -15.15 9.69
N VAL A 78 -19.03 -15.71 10.85
CA VAL A 78 -19.86 -16.63 11.62
C VAL A 78 -20.26 -15.99 12.95
N ASP A 79 -21.14 -15.00 12.90
CA ASP A 79 -21.59 -14.32 14.12
C ASP A 79 -22.54 -15.20 14.94
N THR A 80 -22.25 -15.37 16.23
CA THR A 80 -23.10 -16.13 17.17
C THR A 80 -24.31 -15.33 17.65
N SER A 81 -24.23 -13.99 17.59
CA SER A 81 -25.20 -13.06 18.20
C SER A 81 -26.45 -12.83 17.35
N GLN A 82 -26.32 -12.91 16.02
CA GLN A 82 -27.44 -12.69 15.12
C GLN A 82 -27.38 -13.71 14.00
N VAL A 83 -28.55 -14.23 13.63
CA VAL A 83 -28.81 -14.76 12.29
C VAL A 83 -28.72 -13.56 11.34
N SER A 84 -27.51 -13.03 11.15
CA SER A 84 -27.26 -11.92 10.26
C SER A 84 -27.53 -12.43 8.86
N SER A 85 -28.71 -12.06 8.37
CA SER A 85 -29.14 -12.19 6.99
C SER A 85 -27.98 -11.91 6.06
N SER A 86 -27.66 -12.87 5.19
CA SER A 86 -26.65 -12.85 4.13
C SER A 86 -26.35 -11.43 3.63
N SER A 87 -25.42 -10.75 4.30
CA SER A 87 -25.11 -9.35 4.02
C SER A 87 -24.02 -9.29 2.95
N TYR A 88 -24.15 -8.34 2.04
CA TYR A 88 -23.10 -8.07 1.07
C TYR A 88 -22.04 -7.15 1.69
N ILE A 89 -20.77 -7.47 1.43
CA ILE A 89 -19.61 -6.66 1.82
C ILE A 89 -18.94 -6.10 0.56
N GLY A 90 -18.42 -4.88 0.69
CA GLY A 90 -17.73 -4.16 -0.38
C GLY A 90 -18.63 -3.10 -1.01
N ALA A 91 -18.78 -3.13 -2.33
CA ALA A 91 -19.64 -2.23 -3.08
C ALA A 91 -21.12 -2.68 -3.04
N VAL A 92 -21.80 -2.43 -1.91
CA VAL A 92 -23.20 -2.85 -1.69
C VAL A 92 -24.15 -2.25 -2.74
N GLU A 93 -23.90 -1.00 -3.15
CA GLU A 93 -24.69 -0.33 -4.20
C GLU A 93 -24.63 -1.08 -5.55
N GLU A 94 -23.46 -1.63 -5.89
CA GLU A 94 -23.30 -2.44 -7.11
C GLU A 94 -23.95 -3.82 -6.97
N ALA A 95 -23.96 -4.38 -5.77
CA ALA A 95 -24.65 -5.64 -5.49
C ALA A 95 -26.15 -5.51 -5.73
N GLU A 96 -26.78 -4.45 -5.23
CA GLU A 96 -28.21 -4.20 -5.44
C GLU A 96 -28.53 -3.90 -6.91
N LYS A 97 -27.69 -3.09 -7.58
CA LYS A 97 -27.84 -2.77 -9.01
C LYS A 97 -27.74 -3.99 -9.90
N ASN A 98 -26.83 -4.92 -9.60
CA ASN A 98 -26.63 -6.15 -10.34
C ASN A 98 -27.44 -7.34 -9.77
N LYS A 99 -28.29 -7.11 -8.76
CA LYS A 99 -29.12 -8.12 -8.08
C LYS A 99 -28.32 -9.30 -7.50
N GLY A 100 -27.09 -9.06 -7.05
CA GLY A 100 -26.23 -10.07 -6.45
C GLY A 100 -25.61 -11.07 -7.44
N LEU A 101 -25.50 -10.70 -8.71
CA LEU A 101 -25.00 -11.59 -9.76
C LEU A 101 -23.55 -12.03 -9.52
N MET A 102 -23.33 -13.34 -9.52
CA MET A 102 -22.03 -13.93 -9.23
C MET A 102 -21.18 -14.10 -10.51
N ALA A 103 -19.85 -14.18 -10.36
CA ALA A 103 -18.93 -14.28 -11.52
C ALA A 103 -19.15 -15.49 -12.43
N PHE A 104 -19.69 -16.59 -11.89
CA PHE A 104 -20.01 -17.82 -12.64
C PHE A 104 -21.43 -17.83 -13.20
N GLU A 105 -22.27 -16.87 -12.82
CA GLU A 105 -23.60 -16.72 -13.36
C GLU A 105 -23.55 -15.90 -14.65
N THR A 106 -24.32 -16.32 -15.65
CA THR A 106 -24.39 -15.57 -16.91
C THR A 106 -25.21 -14.31 -16.70
N GLY A 107 -24.52 -13.19 -16.50
CA GLY A 107 -25.14 -11.89 -16.29
C GLY A 107 -25.74 -11.24 -17.54
N ALA A 108 -26.49 -10.16 -17.30
CA ALA A 108 -26.85 -9.22 -18.34
C ALA A 108 -25.55 -8.66 -18.97
N LYS A 109 -25.34 -8.94 -20.25
CA LYS A 109 -24.13 -8.55 -20.99
C LYS A 109 -23.90 -7.04 -20.82
N LYS A 110 -22.84 -6.64 -20.10
CA LYS A 110 -22.42 -5.24 -20.07
C LYS A 110 -21.98 -4.80 -21.48
N ALA A 111 -22.20 -3.51 -21.71
CA ALA A 111 -22.09 -2.80 -22.98
C ALA A 111 -20.71 -2.91 -23.64
N GLU A 112 -20.73 -2.64 -24.94
CA GLU A 112 -19.61 -2.44 -25.88
C GLU A 112 -18.34 -3.26 -25.61
N LYS A 113 -18.22 -4.39 -26.30
CA LYS A 113 -16.96 -5.14 -26.36
C LYS A 113 -15.88 -4.28 -27.02
N ARG A 114 -14.75 -4.09 -26.34
CA ARG A 114 -13.55 -3.48 -26.92
C ARG A 114 -13.19 -4.16 -28.24
N LYS A 115 -12.90 -3.36 -29.27
CA LYS A 115 -12.63 -3.87 -30.63
C LYS A 115 -11.22 -4.46 -30.66
N LYS A 116 -11.12 -5.73 -31.05
CA LYS A 116 -9.84 -6.40 -31.32
C LYS A 116 -9.45 -6.22 -32.78
N VAL A 117 -8.15 -6.26 -33.06
CA VAL A 117 -7.67 -6.40 -34.44
C VAL A 117 -8.19 -7.74 -34.99
N LYS A 118 -8.75 -7.74 -36.20
CA LYS A 118 -9.22 -8.99 -36.81
C LYS A 118 -8.00 -9.75 -37.32
N GLY A 119 -7.65 -10.86 -36.67
CA GLY A 119 -6.59 -11.75 -37.14
C GLY A 119 -6.98 -12.38 -38.48
N GLY A 120 -6.03 -12.44 -39.41
CA GLY A 120 -6.21 -13.10 -40.70
C GLY A 120 -6.44 -14.61 -40.57
N ASP A 121 -6.66 -15.27 -41.70
CA ASP A 121 -6.81 -16.73 -41.73
C ASP A 121 -5.50 -17.43 -41.36
N ALA A 122 -5.59 -18.68 -40.89
CA ALA A 122 -4.41 -19.47 -40.48
C ALA A 122 -3.43 -19.77 -41.62
N SER A 123 -3.83 -19.50 -42.87
CA SER A 123 -2.99 -19.65 -44.06
C SER A 123 -1.95 -18.53 -44.21
N ASP A 124 -2.20 -17.35 -43.62
CA ASP A 124 -1.31 -16.19 -43.73
C ASP A 124 -0.30 -16.17 -42.58
N MET A 125 0.96 -16.52 -42.87
CA MET A 125 2.03 -16.68 -41.86
C MET A 125 2.28 -15.44 -41.01
N ASP A 126 2.22 -14.24 -41.58
CA ASP A 126 2.56 -13.00 -40.87
C ASP A 126 1.33 -12.28 -40.28
N SER A 127 0.12 -12.60 -40.75
CA SER A 127 -1.13 -11.88 -40.38
C SER A 127 -2.02 -12.66 -39.41
N PHE A 128 -1.67 -13.90 -39.10
CA PHE A 128 -2.41 -14.72 -38.15
C PHE A 128 -2.14 -14.29 -36.70
N LEU A 129 -3.09 -13.56 -36.13
CA LEU A 129 -3.01 -13.09 -34.73
C LEU A 129 -3.79 -13.99 -33.76
N GLY A 130 -4.74 -14.79 -34.23
CA GLY A 130 -5.49 -15.74 -33.40
C GLY A 130 -6.05 -15.13 -32.08
N PRO A 131 -5.97 -15.85 -30.94
CA PRO A 131 -6.30 -15.32 -29.62
C PRO A 131 -5.37 -14.21 -29.11
N TRP A 132 -4.19 -14.05 -29.71
CA TRP A 132 -3.21 -13.01 -29.38
C TRP A 132 -3.48 -11.68 -30.08
N ALA A 133 -4.60 -11.55 -30.78
CA ALA A 133 -5.03 -10.29 -31.37
C ALA A 133 -5.17 -9.19 -30.31
N LYS A 134 -4.34 -8.15 -30.45
CA LYS A 134 -4.32 -6.97 -29.60
C LYS A 134 -5.62 -6.16 -29.75
N TYR A 135 -5.92 -5.34 -28.75
CA TYR A 135 -7.01 -4.37 -28.83
C TYR A 135 -6.59 -3.17 -29.69
N GLN A 136 -7.53 -2.58 -30.42
CA GLN A 136 -7.24 -1.45 -31.32
C GLN A 136 -6.92 -0.15 -30.56
N ASP A 137 -7.48 0.01 -29.37
CA ASP A 137 -7.29 1.15 -28.48
C ASP A 137 -6.03 1.03 -27.60
N GLU A 138 -5.38 -0.12 -27.60
CA GLU A 138 -4.15 -0.37 -26.85
C GLU A 138 -2.92 0.09 -27.66
N LYS A 139 -2.09 0.95 -27.05
CA LYS A 139 -0.81 1.37 -27.62
C LYS A 139 0.32 0.52 -27.02
N ASP A 140 1.13 -0.09 -27.87
CA ASP A 140 2.22 -0.98 -27.48
C ASP A 140 3.34 -0.30 -26.68
N VAL A 141 3.56 1.00 -26.92
CA VAL A 141 4.61 1.76 -26.24
C VAL A 141 3.99 2.94 -25.51
N ALA A 142 3.91 2.83 -24.19
CA ALA A 142 3.61 3.95 -23.31
C ALA A 142 4.92 4.67 -22.96
N LYS A 143 5.30 5.66 -23.77
CA LYS A 143 6.36 6.59 -23.39
C LYS A 143 5.80 7.56 -22.33
N PRO A 144 6.50 7.77 -21.20
CA PRO A 144 6.14 8.83 -20.25
C PRO A 144 6.02 10.17 -20.97
N SER A 145 5.20 11.07 -20.44
CA SER A 145 5.13 12.44 -20.96
C SER A 145 6.49 13.15 -20.81
N GLU A 146 6.71 14.19 -21.60
CA GLU A 146 8.01 14.89 -21.64
C GLU A 146 8.43 15.43 -20.26
N ASP A 147 7.46 15.87 -19.45
CA ASP A 147 7.70 16.38 -18.10
C ASP A 147 8.01 15.24 -17.12
N GLU A 148 7.26 14.13 -17.16
CA GLU A 148 7.55 12.93 -16.36
C GLU A 148 8.92 12.33 -16.69
N GLN A 149 9.35 12.40 -17.96
CA GLN A 149 10.66 11.93 -18.37
C GLN A 149 11.78 12.77 -17.76
N LYS A 150 11.64 14.10 -17.74
CA LYS A 150 12.60 15.00 -17.07
C LYS A 150 12.68 14.74 -15.57
N GLU A 151 11.54 14.50 -14.91
CA GLU A 151 11.50 14.14 -13.50
C GLU A 151 12.20 12.79 -13.22
N LEU A 152 11.99 11.79 -14.07
CA LEU A 152 12.68 10.50 -13.97
C LEU A 152 14.20 10.66 -14.15
N ASP A 153 14.61 11.45 -15.12
CA ASP A 153 16.03 11.75 -15.37
C ASP A 153 16.65 12.50 -14.19
N GLU A 154 15.93 13.43 -13.56
CA GLU A 154 16.36 14.09 -12.33
C GLU A 154 16.49 13.13 -11.14
N ILE A 155 15.57 12.19 -10.97
CA ILE A 155 15.63 11.17 -9.91
C ILE A 155 16.83 10.24 -10.15
N ILE A 156 17.06 9.83 -11.39
CA ILE A 156 18.23 9.02 -11.77
C ILE A 156 19.52 9.79 -11.50
N ALA A 157 19.59 11.07 -11.87
CA ALA A 157 20.74 11.93 -11.58
C ALA A 157 20.97 12.10 -10.07
N LYS A 158 19.91 12.31 -9.27
CA LYS A 158 19.99 12.38 -7.81
C LYS A 158 20.48 11.06 -7.20
N ARG A 159 20.05 9.92 -7.74
CA ARG A 159 20.50 8.59 -7.30
C ARG A 159 21.96 8.33 -7.63
N GLN A 160 22.40 8.70 -8.84
CA GLN A 160 23.79 8.56 -9.28
C GLN A 160 24.73 9.45 -8.44
N LYS A 161 24.35 10.71 -8.19
CA LYS A 161 25.13 11.63 -7.35
C LYS A 161 25.23 11.19 -5.88
N ARG A 162 24.22 10.48 -5.36
CA ARG A 162 24.26 9.91 -4.00
C ARG A 162 25.18 8.69 -3.87
N GLY A 163 25.39 7.94 -4.96
CA GLY A 163 26.23 6.74 -4.97
C GLY A 163 27.67 6.96 -5.43
N LYS A 164 27.94 8.05 -6.17
CA LYS A 164 29.27 8.37 -6.69
C LYS A 164 29.96 9.36 -5.75
N ASN A 165 30.86 8.85 -4.91
CA ASN A 165 31.83 9.66 -4.19
C ASN A 165 32.91 10.08 -5.21
N GLU A 166 32.67 11.14 -5.98
CA GLU A 166 33.73 11.76 -6.77
C GLU A 166 34.69 12.45 -5.80
N GLU A 167 35.70 11.70 -5.37
CA GLU A 167 36.89 12.24 -4.72
C GLU A 167 37.75 12.89 -5.81
N GLU A 168 37.33 14.06 -6.28
CA GLU A 168 38.21 14.95 -7.03
C GLU A 168 39.20 15.52 -6.01
N ALA A 169 40.44 15.01 -6.02
CA ALA A 169 41.50 15.52 -5.17
C ALA A 169 41.65 17.04 -5.46
N PRO A 170 41.44 17.93 -4.47
CA PRO A 170 41.48 19.36 -4.72
C PRO A 170 42.93 19.80 -4.99
N ALA A 171 43.33 19.87 -6.25
CA ALA A 171 44.59 20.46 -6.68
C ALA A 171 44.47 22.00 -6.73
N GLU A 172 44.02 22.62 -5.63
CA GLU A 172 44.21 24.05 -5.41
C GLU A 172 45.52 24.24 -4.63
N GLU A 173 46.64 24.25 -5.34
CA GLU A 173 47.92 24.67 -4.76
C GLU A 173 47.89 26.20 -4.53
N LYS A 174 47.73 26.62 -3.28
CA LYS A 174 47.88 28.03 -2.86
C LYS A 174 49.32 28.25 -2.38
N THR A 175 50.14 28.95 -3.16
CA THR A 175 51.50 29.32 -2.75
C THR A 175 51.49 30.63 -1.95
N VAL A 176 51.88 30.58 -0.67
CA VAL A 176 52.08 31.78 0.17
C VAL A 176 53.55 32.22 0.09
N LEU A 177 53.78 33.44 -0.38
CA LEU A 177 55.12 34.03 -0.55
C LEU A 177 55.64 34.54 0.80
N HIS A 178 56.59 33.83 1.42
CA HIS A 178 57.31 34.30 2.60
C HIS A 178 58.58 35.05 2.19
N LEU A 179 58.51 36.38 2.06
CA LEU A 179 59.71 37.21 1.89
C LEU A 179 60.41 37.40 3.24
N HIS A 180 61.60 36.81 3.39
CA HIS A 180 62.52 37.09 4.50
C HIS A 180 63.26 38.41 4.21
N PHE A 181 62.69 39.53 4.64
CA PHE A 181 63.26 40.87 4.39
C PHE A 181 64.42 41.17 5.36
N ILE A 182 65.65 41.15 4.86
CA ILE A 182 66.84 41.79 5.47
C ILE A 182 67.32 42.84 4.45
N PHE A 183 67.73 44.01 4.96
CA PHE A 183 68.06 45.27 4.25
C PHE A 183 66.84 46.13 3.90
N SER A 184 66.78 47.44 4.15
CA SER A 184 67.77 48.39 4.63
C SER A 184 67.02 49.61 5.18
N GLN A 185 67.54 50.11 6.28
CA GLN A 185 67.23 51.37 6.93
C GLN A 185 67.47 52.57 6.00
N ILE A 186 66.42 53.09 5.35
CA ILE A 186 66.47 54.37 4.63
C ILE A 186 65.13 55.12 4.82
N PHE A 187 65.20 56.16 5.66
CA PHE A 187 64.34 57.35 5.72
C PHE A 187 62.82 57.22 5.91
N THR A 188 62.38 57.28 7.17
CA THR A 188 61.05 57.84 7.51
C THR A 188 61.22 58.88 8.62
N LYS A 189 61.02 60.17 8.32
CA LYS A 189 60.55 61.28 9.19
C LYS A 189 60.49 62.58 8.34
N PRO A 190 59.64 63.57 8.67
CA PRO A 190 58.22 63.62 8.32
C PRO A 190 57.86 64.94 7.61
N PHE A 191 56.73 65.05 6.92
CA PHE A 191 56.18 66.36 6.63
C PHE A 191 54.65 66.34 6.67
N TYR A 192 54.12 66.93 7.75
CA TYR A 192 52.72 67.30 7.93
C TYR A 192 52.47 68.61 7.17
N PHE A 193 51.35 68.71 6.45
CA PHE A 193 50.71 70.01 6.19
C PHE A 193 49.20 69.89 6.29
N SER A 194 48.58 71.01 6.69
CA SER A 194 47.38 71.11 7.50
C SER A 194 46.26 71.85 6.76
N VAL A 195 45.01 71.34 6.90
CA VAL A 195 43.75 72.07 7.15
C VAL A 195 43.16 73.06 6.12
N LYS A 196 41.91 72.79 5.70
CA LYS A 196 40.70 73.65 5.88
C LYS A 196 39.43 72.85 5.47
N LEU A 197 38.49 72.45 6.35
CA LEU A 197 37.38 73.22 7.00
C LEU A 197 36.57 74.00 5.94
N ILE A 198 35.25 73.83 5.72
CA ILE A 198 34.05 73.77 6.59
C ILE A 198 32.88 73.21 5.73
N PRO A 199 31.92 72.39 6.23
CA PRO A 199 30.61 72.26 5.58
C PRO A 199 29.51 73.02 6.36
N PHE A 200 28.60 73.63 5.59
CA PHE A 200 27.24 73.99 6.01
C PHE A 200 26.31 72.82 5.67
#